data_AF-A0A410G0G9-F1
#
_entry.id   AF-A0A410G0G9-F1
#
_cell.length_a   1.000
_cell.length_b   1.000
_cell.length_c   1.000
_cell.angle_alpha   90.00
_cell.angle_beta   90.00
_cell.angle_gamma   90.00
#
_symmetry.space_group_name_H-M   'P 1'
#
loop_
_entity.id
_entity.type
_entity.pdbx_description
1 polymer ?
#
loop_
_entity_poly.entity_id
_entity_poly.type
_entity_poly.pdbx_seq_one_letter_code
_entity_poly.pdbx_strand_id
1 'polypeptide(L)' 'MERTFNITWFLLIGLTLITAIFSSLEMRYVAIIILGLALLKFIGVAFFFMELKKANVFWRILLVGFLLLLLTTVWAI' A
#
# COMPACT_ATOMS: atom_id res chain seq x y z
N MET A 1 -17.80 1.02 -12.97
CA MET A 1 -16.32 0.96 -12.83
C MET A 1 -15.73 2.30 -12.40
N GLU A 2 -16.25 3.43 -12.88
CA GLU A 2 -15.72 4.77 -12.55
C GLU A 2 -15.85 5.18 -11.08
N ARG A 3 -16.96 4.83 -10.40
CA ARG A 3 -17.16 5.19 -8.99
C ARG A 3 -16.12 4.58 -8.06
N THR A 4 -15.80 3.30 -8.23
CA THR A 4 -14.78 2.60 -7.44
C THR A 4 -13.39 3.14 -7.71
N PHE A 5 -13.09 3.47 -8.97
CA PHE A 5 -11.83 4.11 -9.35
C PHE A 5 -11.64 5.45 -8.65
N ASN A 6 -12.65 6.33 -8.67
CA ASN A 6 -12.58 7.63 -8.02
C ASN A 6 -12.41 7.50 -6.50
N ILE A 7 -13.14 6.58 -5.86
CA ILE A 7 -13.00 6.33 -4.41
C ILE A 7 -11.60 5.85 -4.06
N THR A 8 -11.05 4.88 -4.80
CA THR A 8 -9.69 4.39 -4.53
C THR A 8 -8.66 5.49 -4.75
N TRP A 9 -8.84 6.34 -5.77
CA TRP A 9 -7.93 7.46 -6.03
C TRP A 9 -7.93 8.48 -4.89
N PHE A 10 -9.13 8.91 -4.43
CA PHE A 10 -9.24 9.78 -3.25
C PHE A 10 -8.65 9.15 -1.98
N LEU A 11 -8.86 7.85 -1.77
CA LEU A 11 -8.28 7.13 -0.65
C LEU A 11 -6.74 7.10 -0.71
N LEU A 12 -6.14 6.88 -1.89
CA LEU A 12 -4.69 6.90 -2.07
C LEU A 12 -4.09 8.30 -1.83
N ILE A 13 -4.79 9.36 -2.25
CA ILE A 13 -4.38 10.74 -1.95
C ILE A 13 -4.43 10.98 -0.44
N GLY A 14 -5.51 10.59 0.23
CA GLY A 14 -5.63 10.69 1.68
C GLY A 14 -4.49 9.98 2.41
N LEU A 15 -4.19 8.73 2.02
CA LEU A 15 -3.05 7.97 2.56
C LEU A 15 -1.70 8.66 2.31
N THR A 16 -1.55 9.36 1.19
CA THR A 16 -0.32 10.10 0.86
C THR A 16 -0.15 11.32 1.75
N LEU A 17 -1.22 12.09 1.99
CA LEU A 17 -1.21 13.22 2.92
C LEU A 17 -0.91 12.76 4.35
N ILE A 18 -1.54 11.67 4.78
CA ILE A 18 -1.25 11.06 6.10
C ILE A 18 0.23 10.66 6.19
N THR A 19 0.78 10.02 5.16
CA THR A 19 2.21 9.66 5.12
C THR A 19 3.11 10.90 5.27
N ALA A 20 2.79 11.99 4.58
CA ALA A 20 3.55 13.24 4.65
C ALA A 20 3.53 13.86 6.06
N ILE A 21 2.38 13.83 6.73
CA ILE A 21 2.25 14.31 8.12
C ILE A 21 3.11 13.44 9.06
N PHE A 22 3.06 12.12 8.94
CA PHE A 22 3.89 11.25 9.77
C PHE A 22 5.38 11.43 9.48
N SER A 23 5.77 11.70 8.24
CA SER A 23 7.17 11.90 7.86
C SER A 23 7.82 13.13 8.49
N SER A 24 7.05 14.12 8.95
CA SER A 24 7.59 15.31 9.63
C SER A 24 7.65 15.16 11.15
N LEU A 25 7.15 14.06 11.72
CA LEU A 25 7.16 13.81 13.15
C LEU A 25 8.39 12.99 13.56
N GLU A 26 9.13 13.45 14.56
CA GLU A 26 10.26 12.72 15.13
C GLU A 26 9.77 11.64 16.13
N MET A 27 9.15 10.58 15.61
CA MET A 27 8.70 9.45 16.41
C MET A 27 9.55 8.21 16.18
N ARG A 28 9.84 7.46 17.26
CA ARG A 28 10.63 6.22 17.21
C ARG A 28 10.11 5.19 16.20
N TYR A 29 8.79 5.17 15.97
CA TYR A 29 8.12 4.19 15.12
C TYR A 29 7.64 4.77 13.78
N VAL A 30 8.09 5.97 13.39
CA VAL A 30 7.61 6.62 12.16
C VAL A 30 7.91 5.81 10.91
N ALA A 31 9.08 5.16 10.85
CA ALA A 31 9.44 4.29 9.73
C ALA A 31 8.46 3.12 9.58
N ILE A 32 8.10 2.46 10.69
CA ILE A 32 7.13 1.35 10.72
C ILE A 32 5.76 1.83 10.24
N ILE A 33 5.31 3.01 10.68
CA ILE A 33 4.04 3.60 10.26
C ILE A 33 4.04 3.90 8.76
N ILE A 34 5.10 4.53 8.24
CA ILE A 34 5.21 4.89 6.81
C ILE A 34 5.24 3.62 5.94
N LEU A 35 5.97 2.59 6.35
CA LEU A 35 6.02 1.31 5.63
C LEU A 35 4.67 0.57 5.69
N GLY A 36 3.97 0.60 6.82
CA GLY A 36 2.60 0.09 6.94
C GLY A 36 1.62 0.82 6.01
N LEU A 37 1.71 2.15 5.92
CA LEU A 37 0.94 2.95 4.96
C LEU A 37 1.30 2.63 3.50
N ALA A 38 2.57 2.34 3.22
CA ALA A 38 3.02 1.92 1.89
C ALA A 38 2.42 0.57 1.46
N LEU A 39 2.37 -0.41 2.36
CA LEU A 39 1.69 -1.70 2.14
C LEU A 39 0.23 -1.51 1.74
N LEU A 40 -0.51 -0.69 2.48
CA LEU A 40 -1.92 -0.42 2.21
C LEU A 40 -2.12 0.26 0.85
N LYS A 41 -1.28 1.24 0.51
CA LYS A 41 -1.29 1.90 -0.82
C LYS A 41 -1.01 0.90 -1.94
N PHE A 42 -0.03 0.01 -1.76
CA PHE A 42 0.33 -0.99 -2.76
C PHE A 42 -0.83 -1.94 -3.07
N ILE A 43 -1.54 -2.43 -2.05
CA ILE A 43 -2.74 -3.25 -2.22
C ILE A 43 -3.82 -2.50 -3.02
N GLY A 44 -4.06 -1.23 -2.67
CA GLY A 44 -5.02 -0.37 -3.37
C GLY A 44 -4.69 -0.23 -4.85
N VAL A 45 -3.44 0.09 -5.18
CA VAL A 45 -2.97 0.20 -6.58
C VAL A 45 -3.10 -1.13 -7.31
N ALA A 46 -2.63 -2.21 -6.68
CA ALA A 46 -2.51 -3.49 -7.35
C ALA A 46 -3.90 -4.13 -7.67
N PHE A 47 -4.88 -4.00 -6.78
CA PHE A 47 -6.21 -4.56 -7.04
C PHE A 47 -7.13 -3.66 -7.87
N PHE A 48 -6.99 -2.33 -7.80
CA PHE A 48 -7.91 -1.39 -8.47
C PHE A 48 -7.35 -0.72 -9.72
N PHE A 49 -6.03 -0.49 -9.81
CA PHE A 49 -5.41 0.14 -10.99
C PHE A 49 -4.73 -0.89 -11.91
N MET A 50 -4.12 -1.94 -11.36
CA MET A 50 -3.51 -3.01 -12.16
C MET A 50 -4.49 -4.13 -12.52
N GLU A 51 -5.75 -4.00 -12.15
CA GLU A 51 -6.82 -4.99 -12.37
C GLU A 51 -6.41 -6.44 -12.00
N LEU A 52 -5.58 -6.64 -10.96
CA LEU A 52 -5.11 -7.99 -10.57
C LEU A 52 -6.24 -8.97 -10.21
N LYS A 53 -7.45 -8.45 -9.95
CA LYS A 53 -8.68 -9.25 -9.82
C LYS A 53 -9.07 -10.02 -11.09
N LYS A 54 -8.57 -9.62 -12.25
CA LYS A 54 -8.75 -10.33 -13.54
C LYS A 54 -7.45 -10.98 -14.05
N ALA A 55 -6.31 -10.65 -13.45
CA ALA A 55 -5.03 -11.22 -13.84
C ALA A 55 -4.88 -12.70 -13.45
N ASN A 56 -3.96 -13.37 -14.16
CA ASN A 56 -3.57 -14.75 -13.89
C ASN A 56 -3.13 -14.94 -12.44
N VAL A 57 -3.39 -16.13 -11.90
CA VAL A 57 -3.07 -16.50 -10.50
C VAL A 57 -1.60 -16.23 -10.15
N PHE A 58 -0.69 -16.38 -11.11
CA PHE A 58 0.73 -16.04 -10.97
C PHE A 58 0.96 -14.63 -10.39
N TRP A 59 0.29 -13.61 -10.93
CA TRP A 59 0.46 -12.22 -10.48
C TRP A 59 -0.07 -11.99 -9.07
N ARG A 60 -1.13 -12.71 -8.70
CA ARG A 60 -1.68 -12.65 -7.34
C ARG A 60 -0.73 -13.28 -6.33
N ILE A 61 -0.11 -14.41 -6.68
CA ILE A 61 0.91 -15.05 -5.85
C ILE A 61 2.12 -14.13 -5.68
N LEU A 62 2.60 -13.53 -6.77
CA LEU A 62 3.74 -12.62 -6.74
C LEU A 62 3.49 -11.41 -5.84
N LEU A 63 2.27 -10.85 -5.89
CA LEU A 63 1.85 -9.78 -4.99
C LEU A 63 1.90 -10.21 -3.52
N VAL A 64 1.35 -11.38 -3.19
CA VAL A 64 1.37 -11.88 -1.81
C VAL A 64 2.82 -12.09 -1.34
N GLY A 65 3.68 -12.66 -2.18
CA GLY A 65 5.10 -12.82 -1.89
C GLY A 65 5.80 -11.49 -1.63
N PHE A 66 5.54 -10.48 -2.46
CA PHE A 66 6.07 -9.13 -2.25
C PHE A 66 5.60 -8.51 -0.94
N LEU A 67 4.30 -8.61 -0.59
CA LEU A 67 3.76 -8.09 0.66
C LEU A 67 4.39 -8.78 1.89
N LEU A 68 4.63 -10.10 1.82
CA LEU A 68 5.30 -10.84 2.89
C LEU A 68 6.74 -10.38 3.09
N LEU A 69 7.50 -10.22 2.00
CA LEU A 69 8.88 -9.70 2.06
C LEU A 69 8.94 -8.28 2.64
N LEU A 70 7.97 -7.45 2.27
CA LEU A 70 7.91 -6.09 2.78
C LEU A 70 7.57 -6.10 4.28
N LEU A 71 6.62 -6.93 4.71
CA LEU A 71 6.27 -7.11 6.13
C LEU A 71 7.45 -7.61 6.97
N THR A 72 8.22 -8.59 6.50
CA THR A 72 9.40 -9.06 7.23
C THR A 72 10.46 -7.98 7.35
N THR A 73 10.62 -7.13 6.32
CA THR A 73 11.52 -5.99 6.36
C THR A 73 11.08 -4.96 7.39
N VAL A 74 9.77 -4.73 7.55
CA VAL A 74 9.25 -3.82 8.60
C VAL A 74 9.58 -4.33 10.00
N TRP A 75 9.44 -5.63 10.26
CA TRP A 75 9.73 -6.23 11.57
C TRP A 75 11.22 -6.36 11.88
N ALA A 76 12.08 -6.31 10.87
CA ALA A 76 13.53 -6.41 11.03
C ALA A 76 14.19 -5.06 11.38
N ILE A 77 13.47 -3.93 11.24
CA ILE A 77 13.91 -2.57 11.61
C ILE A 77 13.62 -2.29 13.09
#